data_AF-A0AA38ZBX6-F1
#
_entry.id   AF-A0AA38ZBX6-F1
#
_cell.length_a   1.000
_cell.length_b   1.000
_cell.length_c   1.000
_cell.angle_alpha   90.00
_cell.angle_beta   90.00
_cell.angle_gamma   90.00
#
_symmetry.space_group_name_H-M   'P 1'
#
loop_
_entity.id
_entity.type
_entity.pdbx_description
1 polymer ?
#
loop_
_entity_poly.entity_id
_entity_poly.type
_entity_poly.pdbx_seq_one_letter_code
_entity_poly.pdbx_strand_id
1 'polypeptide(L)'
;MRQWTTNPFNELGKAVGTQAVVSLPVHHHSNNTTNCGLQILHILQCSSVASIPRGRFVCTLKSIRVGDCAQLQPISEEMFHHNNNALEDLNILGYPNLRIIPDCLYNLKDLQIGKCENLELQPHQLQGLTYLTSLKITNCENIKMPLSEWGLARSTSLKTLTISDYHHHHSLLLPTTLAELFISSFKNLESLAFLLCISRCPNLQSFLPREGLSNMLSELLITDCPLLIQRCSKEKGEDWPKIAHIPYVKTDDRLIL
;
A
#
# COMPACT_ATOMS: atom_id res chain seq x y z
N MET A 1 22.64 -14.57 7.17
CA MET A 1 22.58 -14.39 5.70
C MET A 1 21.24 -14.89 5.20
N ARG A 2 20.28 -13.98 4.93
CA ARG A 2 19.10 -14.29 4.13
C ARG A 2 19.30 -13.56 2.80
N GLN A 3 19.46 -14.30 1.71
CA GLN A 3 19.55 -13.72 0.38
C GLN A 3 18.12 -13.38 -0.07
N TRP A 4 17.83 -12.10 -0.22
CA TRP A 4 16.60 -11.62 -0.85
C TRP A 4 16.88 -11.53 -2.36
N THR A 5 16.63 -12.62 -3.09
CA THR A 5 16.86 -12.69 -4.54
C THR A 5 15.67 -12.21 -5.37
N THR A 6 14.60 -11.75 -4.74
CA THR A 6 13.39 -11.28 -5.43
C THR A 6 13.13 -9.82 -5.11
N ASN A 7 13.01 -9.02 -6.18
CA ASN A 7 12.58 -7.63 -6.12
C ASN A 7 11.15 -7.58 -5.51
N PRO A 8 10.90 -6.88 -4.38
CA PRO A 8 9.60 -6.84 -3.72
C PRO A 8 8.48 -6.23 -4.59
N PHE A 9 8.85 -5.58 -5.70
CA PHE A 9 7.92 -5.06 -6.70
C PHE A 9 7.44 -6.11 -7.72
N ASN A 10 8.05 -7.30 -7.79
CA ASN A 10 7.79 -8.29 -8.85
C ASN A 10 6.91 -9.49 -8.43
N GLU A 11 6.54 -9.64 -7.16
CA GLU A 11 5.61 -10.71 -6.77
C GLU A 11 4.18 -10.21 -6.78
N LEU A 12 3.53 -10.21 -7.95
CA LEU A 12 2.08 -10.26 -8.11
C LEU A 12 1.76 -10.50 -9.59
N GLY A 13 1.63 -11.77 -9.96
CA GLY A 13 1.34 -12.16 -11.33
C GLY A 13 1.29 -13.67 -11.51
N LYS A 14 0.43 -14.35 -10.73
CA LYS A 14 -0.04 -15.73 -11.00
C LYS A 14 -1.16 -16.09 -10.01
N ALA A 15 -2.34 -15.52 -10.21
CA ALA A 15 -3.57 -16.17 -9.76
C ALA A 15 -4.19 -16.84 -10.98
N VAL A 16 -4.14 -18.18 -10.96
CA VAL A 16 -4.76 -19.07 -11.94
C VAL A 16 -6.27 -18.85 -11.89
N GLY A 17 -6.88 -18.73 -13.07
CA GLY A 17 -8.29 -18.39 -13.21
C GLY A 17 -9.23 -19.36 -12.53
N THR A 18 -10.22 -18.78 -11.86
CA THR A 18 -11.47 -19.43 -11.52
C THR A 18 -12.60 -18.48 -11.89
N GLN A 19 -13.55 -18.98 -12.67
CA GLN A 19 -14.80 -18.28 -12.95
C GLN A 19 -15.49 -18.00 -11.60
N ALA A 20 -15.52 -16.75 -11.18
CA ALA A 20 -16.16 -16.40 -9.91
C ALA A 20 -17.68 -16.39 -10.10
N VAL A 21 -18.35 -17.47 -9.67
CA VAL A 21 -19.76 -17.39 -9.28
C VAL A 21 -19.78 -16.89 -7.84
N VAL A 22 -19.81 -15.57 -7.66
CA VAL A 22 -19.92 -14.97 -6.32
C VAL A 22 -21.39 -14.97 -5.91
N SER A 23 -21.89 -16.08 -5.39
CA SER A 23 -23.11 -16.06 -4.58
C SER A 23 -22.75 -15.63 -3.16
N LEU A 24 -22.83 -14.32 -2.89
CA LEU A 24 -22.84 -13.82 -1.51
C LEU A 24 -24.19 -14.20 -0.86
N PRO A 25 -24.20 -14.74 0.36
CA PRO A 25 -25.44 -14.88 1.10
C PRO A 25 -26.03 -13.48 1.35
N VAL A 26 -27.20 -13.23 0.77
CA VAL A 26 -27.92 -11.97 0.90
C VAL A 26 -28.60 -11.95 2.28
N HIS A 27 -28.26 -10.97 3.12
CA HIS A 27 -29.10 -10.65 4.28
C HIS A 27 -30.39 -9.97 3.77
N HIS A 28 -31.40 -10.78 3.45
CA HIS A 28 -32.78 -10.31 3.41
C HIS A 28 -33.28 -10.13 4.85
N HIS A 29 -34.10 -9.10 5.06
CA HIS A 29 -34.68 -8.70 6.35
C HIS A 29 -35.74 -9.70 6.85
N SER A 30 -35.42 -11.00 6.84
CA SER A 30 -36.30 -12.09 7.25
C SER A 30 -35.51 -13.11 8.07
N ASN A 31 -36.04 -13.43 9.25
CA ASN A 31 -35.55 -14.40 10.23
C ASN A 31 -35.33 -15.82 9.66
N ASN A 32 -34.25 -16.04 8.91
CA ASN A 32 -33.72 -17.38 8.69
C ASN A 32 -32.20 -17.33 8.59
N THR A 33 -31.58 -17.78 9.68
CA THR A 33 -30.16 -17.99 9.88
C THR A 33 -29.61 -18.96 8.83
N THR A 34 -29.10 -18.45 7.71
CA THR A 34 -28.10 -19.17 6.93
C THR A 34 -26.74 -18.82 7.51
N ASN A 35 -26.09 -19.84 8.05
CA ASN A 35 -24.82 -19.82 8.76
C ASN A 35 -23.72 -19.13 7.93
N CYS A 36 -23.45 -17.84 8.16
CA CYS A 36 -22.47 -17.09 7.37
C CYS A 36 -21.10 -17.04 8.06
N GLY A 37 -20.45 -18.20 8.14
CA GLY A 37 -19.03 -18.32 8.55
C GLY A 37 -18.02 -17.85 7.50
N LEU A 38 -18.46 -17.06 6.50
CA LEU A 38 -17.60 -16.59 5.43
C LEU A 38 -16.62 -15.53 5.96
N GLN A 39 -15.35 -15.91 6.05
CA GLN A 39 -14.29 -15.03 6.55
C GLN A 39 -13.45 -14.41 5.43
N ILE A 40 -13.43 -15.01 4.24
CA ILE A 40 -12.59 -14.59 3.12
C ILE A 40 -13.44 -14.52 1.87
N LEU A 41 -13.34 -13.40 1.14
CA LEU A 41 -14.01 -13.19 -0.13
C LEU A 41 -12.99 -12.82 -1.20
N HIS A 42 -12.92 -13.63 -2.28
CA HIS A 42 -12.08 -13.34 -3.44
C HIS A 42 -12.95 -13.13 -4.68
N ILE A 43 -12.73 -12.02 -5.40
CA ILE A 43 -13.38 -11.65 -6.65
C ILE A 43 -12.27 -11.35 -7.66
N LEU A 44 -11.85 -12.36 -8.42
CA LEU A 44 -10.69 -12.27 -9.31
C LEU A 44 -11.10 -12.57 -10.75
N GLN A 45 -10.53 -11.85 -11.71
CA GLN A 45 -10.64 -12.11 -13.15
C GLN A 45 -12.09 -12.24 -13.65
N CYS A 46 -12.98 -11.37 -13.17
CA CYS A 46 -14.39 -11.38 -13.54
C CYS A 46 -14.60 -10.65 -14.89
N SER A 47 -14.58 -11.42 -15.98
CA SER A 47 -14.85 -10.90 -17.32
C SER A 47 -16.34 -10.83 -17.68
N SER A 48 -17.20 -11.55 -16.94
CA SER A 48 -18.64 -11.68 -17.25
C SER A 48 -19.58 -11.24 -16.12
N VAL A 49 -19.05 -11.04 -14.90
CA VAL A 49 -19.88 -10.65 -13.74
C VAL A 49 -20.05 -9.14 -13.74
N ALA A 50 -21.26 -8.70 -14.05
CA ALA A 50 -21.59 -7.27 -14.07
C ALA A 50 -21.73 -6.69 -12.66
N SER A 51 -22.22 -7.45 -11.68
CA SER A 51 -22.47 -6.91 -10.33
C SER A 51 -22.33 -7.96 -9.25
N ILE A 52 -21.90 -7.53 -8.07
CA ILE A 52 -22.08 -8.30 -6.84
C ILE A 52 -23.59 -8.30 -6.51
N PRO A 53 -24.20 -9.44 -6.13
CA PRO A 53 -25.62 -9.49 -5.80
C PRO A 53 -25.98 -8.40 -4.77
N ARG A 54 -27.11 -7.71 -4.95
CA ARG A 54 -27.58 -6.64 -4.05
C ARG A 54 -27.61 -7.16 -2.61
N GLY A 55 -26.60 -6.79 -1.85
CA GLY A 55 -26.34 -7.31 -0.52
C GLY A 55 -25.12 -6.62 0.06
N ARG A 56 -25.11 -6.46 1.38
CA ARG A 56 -23.97 -5.94 2.12
C ARG A 56 -23.00 -7.08 2.42
N PHE A 57 -21.71 -6.81 2.46
CA PHE A 57 -20.69 -7.76 2.89
C PHE A 57 -20.96 -8.21 4.31
N VAL A 58 -21.04 -9.52 4.59
CA VAL A 58 -21.35 -10.02 5.93
C VAL A 58 -20.33 -9.57 6.98
N CYS A 59 -20.78 -9.30 8.20
CA CYS A 59 -19.94 -8.79 9.29
C CYS A 59 -18.91 -9.80 9.85
N THR A 60 -18.88 -11.02 9.32
CA THR A 60 -17.90 -12.06 9.64
C THR A 60 -16.68 -12.06 8.71
N LEU A 61 -16.72 -11.26 7.63
CA LEU A 61 -15.63 -11.16 6.66
C LEU A 61 -14.40 -10.48 7.28
N LYS A 62 -13.28 -11.21 7.24
CA LYS A 62 -11.95 -10.77 7.69
C LYS A 62 -11.03 -10.35 6.56
N SER A 63 -11.21 -10.89 5.37
CA SER A 63 -10.40 -10.58 4.19
C SER A 63 -11.27 -10.43 2.95
N ILE A 64 -11.03 -9.35 2.19
CA ILE A 64 -11.63 -9.12 0.87
C ILE A 64 -10.52 -8.89 -0.14
N ARG A 65 -10.55 -9.65 -1.24
CA ARG A 65 -9.63 -9.49 -2.37
C ARG A 65 -10.39 -9.30 -3.67
N VAL A 66 -10.07 -8.23 -4.40
CA VAL A 66 -10.67 -7.91 -5.71
C VAL A 66 -9.54 -7.70 -6.71
N GLY A 67 -9.61 -8.37 -7.86
CA GLY A 67 -8.50 -8.46 -8.80
C GLY A 67 -8.94 -8.51 -10.26
N ASP A 68 -8.45 -7.63 -11.14
CA ASP A 68 -8.64 -7.70 -12.59
C ASP A 68 -10.13 -7.85 -13.02
N CYS A 69 -11.00 -6.99 -12.49
CA CYS A 69 -12.46 -7.05 -12.67
C CYS A 69 -13.01 -5.80 -13.38
N ALA A 70 -12.69 -5.60 -14.67
CA ALA A 70 -13.04 -4.38 -15.40
C ALA A 70 -14.55 -4.17 -15.63
N GLN A 71 -15.34 -5.24 -15.71
CA GLN A 71 -16.79 -5.19 -15.97
C GLN A 71 -17.63 -5.13 -14.68
N LEU A 72 -17.00 -5.32 -13.52
CA LEU A 72 -17.70 -5.35 -12.24
C LEU A 72 -18.11 -3.91 -11.85
N GLN A 73 -19.41 -3.70 -11.61
CA GLN A 73 -19.93 -2.41 -11.15
C GLN A 73 -19.24 -1.95 -9.86
N PRO A 74 -19.05 -0.63 -9.69
CA PRO A 74 -18.37 -0.05 -8.52
C PRO A 74 -18.84 -0.67 -7.21
N ILE A 75 -17.89 -1.05 -6.36
CA ILE A 75 -18.20 -1.41 -4.97
C ILE A 75 -18.53 -0.11 -4.27
N SER A 76 -19.80 0.07 -3.89
CA SER A 76 -20.24 1.26 -3.17
C SER A 76 -19.93 1.16 -1.68
N GLU A 77 -19.85 2.31 -1.02
CA GLU A 77 -19.70 2.37 0.44
C GLU A 77 -20.83 1.63 1.17
N GLU A 78 -22.05 1.66 0.62
CA GLU A 78 -23.22 0.97 1.19
C GLU A 78 -23.06 -0.56 1.31
N MET A 79 -22.15 -1.14 0.51
CA MET A 79 -21.83 -2.57 0.59
C MET A 79 -21.07 -2.92 1.88
N PHE A 80 -20.36 -1.97 2.46
CA PHE A 80 -19.69 -2.14 3.74
C PHE A 80 -20.68 -1.83 4.86
N HIS A 81 -20.84 -2.77 5.79
CA HIS A 81 -21.59 -2.47 7.01
C HIS A 81 -20.77 -1.56 7.92
N HIS A 82 -21.36 -0.48 8.41
CA HIS A 82 -20.78 0.41 9.42
C HIS A 82 -20.36 -0.31 10.72
N ASN A 83 -20.91 -1.50 10.98
CA ASN A 83 -20.56 -2.34 12.13
C ASN A 83 -19.64 -3.52 11.73
N ASN A 84 -19.05 -3.51 10.52
CA ASN A 84 -18.12 -4.55 10.09
C ASN A 84 -16.77 -4.38 10.80
N ASN A 85 -16.73 -4.88 12.02
CA ASN A 85 -15.55 -4.84 12.87
C ASN A 85 -14.61 -6.03 12.62
N ALA A 86 -14.94 -6.94 11.70
CA ALA A 86 -14.13 -8.13 11.48
C ALA A 86 -13.09 -7.97 10.37
N LEU A 87 -13.25 -7.00 9.47
CA LEU A 87 -12.39 -6.86 8.30
C LEU A 87 -10.98 -6.38 8.70
N GLU A 88 -10.00 -7.23 8.45
CA GLU A 88 -8.59 -7.00 8.80
C GLU A 88 -7.69 -6.86 7.55
N ASP A 89 -8.09 -7.43 6.42
CA ASP A 89 -7.33 -7.44 5.16
C ASP A 89 -8.20 -6.97 3.98
N LEU A 90 -7.74 -5.95 3.25
CA LEU A 90 -8.40 -5.46 2.04
C LEU A 90 -7.36 -5.32 0.93
N ASN A 91 -7.50 -6.12 -0.13
CA ASN A 91 -6.60 -6.12 -1.27
C ASN A 91 -7.37 -5.88 -2.57
N ILE A 92 -7.11 -4.77 -3.25
CA ILE A 92 -7.78 -4.40 -4.50
C ILE A 92 -6.74 -4.10 -5.58
N LEU A 93 -6.70 -4.91 -6.63
CA LEU A 93 -5.72 -4.80 -7.71
C LEU A 93 -6.39 -4.78 -9.08
N GLY A 94 -6.00 -3.86 -9.96
CA GLY A 94 -6.51 -3.83 -11.34
C GLY A 94 -8.02 -3.67 -11.42
N TYR A 95 -8.60 -2.88 -10.51
CA TYR A 95 -10.04 -2.66 -10.42
C TYR A 95 -10.38 -1.21 -10.79
N PRO A 96 -10.66 -0.92 -12.08
CA PRO A 96 -10.83 0.45 -12.56
C PRO A 96 -12.10 1.11 -12.03
N ASN A 97 -13.09 0.35 -11.55
CA ASN A 97 -14.36 0.91 -11.06
C ASN A 97 -14.31 1.29 -9.57
N LEU A 98 -13.19 1.07 -8.87
CA LEU A 98 -12.99 1.58 -7.52
C LEU A 98 -12.84 3.11 -7.56
N ARG A 99 -13.75 3.81 -6.90
CA ARG A 99 -13.70 5.28 -6.78
C ARG A 99 -13.38 5.77 -5.38
N ILE A 100 -13.85 5.07 -4.36
CA ILE A 100 -13.68 5.42 -2.94
C ILE A 100 -13.42 4.17 -2.12
N ILE A 101 -12.82 4.34 -0.94
CA ILE A 101 -12.75 3.33 0.11
C ILE A 101 -13.79 3.71 1.19
N PRO A 102 -14.53 2.77 1.77
CA PRO A 102 -15.44 3.07 2.89
C PRO A 102 -14.71 3.64 4.11
N ASP A 103 -15.38 4.53 4.86
CA ASP A 103 -14.82 5.13 6.08
C ASP A 103 -14.81 4.19 7.29
N CYS A 104 -15.56 3.10 7.23
CA CYS A 104 -15.81 2.21 8.36
C CYS A 104 -14.78 1.07 8.54
N LEU A 105 -13.56 1.22 8.01
CA LEU A 105 -12.51 0.17 8.03
C LEU A 105 -11.60 0.23 9.27
N TYR A 106 -12.17 0.49 10.45
CA TYR A 106 -11.37 0.82 11.65
C TYR A 106 -10.42 -0.29 12.10
N ASN A 107 -10.79 -1.56 11.92
CA ASN A 107 -9.99 -2.72 12.38
C ASN A 107 -9.03 -3.27 11.32
N LEU A 108 -8.90 -2.56 10.19
CA LEU A 108 -8.05 -2.98 9.09
C LEU A 108 -6.58 -2.98 9.51
N LYS A 109 -5.88 -4.08 9.23
CA LYS A 109 -4.46 -4.29 9.54
C LYS A 109 -3.58 -4.24 8.29
N ASP A 110 -4.12 -4.66 7.15
CA ASP A 110 -3.46 -4.63 5.84
C ASP A 110 -4.39 -4.02 4.79
N LEU A 111 -3.91 -2.95 4.13
CA LEU A 111 -4.58 -2.30 3.02
C LEU A 111 -3.66 -2.30 1.81
N GLN A 112 -4.06 -3.00 0.75
CA GLN A 112 -3.34 -3.04 -0.50
C GLN A 112 -4.24 -2.58 -1.64
N ILE A 113 -3.77 -1.57 -2.36
CA ILE A 113 -4.46 -1.03 -3.52
C ILE A 113 -3.46 -0.85 -4.64
N GLY A 114 -3.81 -1.32 -5.83
CA GLY A 114 -3.01 -0.98 -6.99
C GLY A 114 -3.71 -1.08 -8.32
N LYS A 115 -3.20 -0.33 -9.30
CA LYS A 115 -3.78 -0.26 -10.66
C LYS A 115 -5.28 0.09 -10.60
N CYS A 116 -5.66 0.99 -9.69
CA CYS A 116 -7.03 1.48 -9.53
C CYS A 116 -7.10 2.90 -10.06
N GLU A 117 -7.29 3.03 -11.38
CA GLU A 117 -7.12 4.29 -12.10
C GLU A 117 -8.11 5.37 -11.67
N ASN A 118 -9.35 5.01 -11.28
CA ASN A 118 -10.38 5.98 -10.89
C ASN A 118 -10.49 6.22 -9.38
N LEU A 119 -9.55 5.71 -8.58
CA LEU A 119 -9.60 5.87 -7.12
C LEU A 119 -9.27 7.31 -6.72
N GLU A 120 -10.20 7.94 -6.01
CA GLU A 120 -10.04 9.24 -5.37
C GLU A 120 -10.08 9.06 -3.85
N LEU A 121 -8.93 9.24 -3.19
CA LEU A 121 -8.86 9.19 -1.73
C LEU A 121 -9.05 10.56 -1.10
N GLN A 122 -9.75 10.54 0.03
CA GLN A 122 -9.96 11.66 0.92
C GLN A 122 -9.12 11.50 2.19
N PRO A 123 -8.68 12.59 2.84
CA PRO A 123 -7.82 12.52 4.03
C PRO A 123 -8.40 11.69 5.18
N HIS A 124 -9.71 11.79 5.42
CA HIS A 124 -10.37 11.12 6.55
C HIS A 124 -10.38 9.59 6.42
N GLN A 125 -10.38 9.04 5.20
CA GLN A 125 -10.42 7.60 4.94
C GLN A 125 -9.17 6.87 5.46
N LEU A 126 -7.98 7.47 5.31
CA LEU A 126 -6.74 6.88 5.80
C LEU A 126 -6.47 7.23 7.26
N GLN A 127 -6.87 8.42 7.71
CA GLN A 127 -6.69 8.88 9.09
C GLN A 127 -7.45 8.01 10.12
N GLY A 128 -8.55 7.37 9.71
CA GLY A 128 -9.34 6.48 10.56
C GLY A 128 -8.74 5.09 10.80
N LEU A 129 -7.68 4.70 10.06
CA LEU A 129 -7.13 3.34 10.07
C LEU A 129 -6.10 3.16 11.21
N THR A 130 -6.56 3.21 12.46
CA THR A 130 -5.70 3.25 13.65
C THR A 130 -4.97 1.94 13.95
N TYR A 131 -5.45 0.80 13.45
CA TYR A 131 -4.82 -0.52 13.62
C TYR A 131 -4.00 -0.97 12.42
N LEU A 132 -3.86 -0.12 11.40
CA LEU A 132 -3.20 -0.46 10.15
C LEU A 132 -1.71 -0.67 10.37
N THR A 133 -1.24 -1.87 10.07
CA THR A 133 0.17 -2.26 10.21
C THR A 133 0.89 -2.27 8.86
N SER A 134 0.16 -2.49 7.77
CA SER A 134 0.66 -2.51 6.40
C SER A 134 -0.22 -1.64 5.49
N LEU A 135 0.40 -0.73 4.74
CA LEU A 135 -0.25 0.07 3.70
C LEU A 135 0.53 -0.04 2.40
N LYS A 136 -0.13 -0.47 1.32
CA LYS A 136 0.43 -0.52 -0.03
C LYS A 136 -0.48 0.20 -1.02
N ILE A 137 0.00 1.27 -1.64
CA ILE A 137 -0.71 2.01 -2.70
C ILE A 137 0.19 2.11 -3.92
N THR A 138 -0.18 1.48 -5.04
CA THR A 138 0.70 1.34 -6.22
C THR A 138 -0.01 1.63 -7.52
N ASN A 139 0.53 2.48 -8.40
CA ASN A 139 -0.03 2.71 -9.73
C ASN A 139 -1.49 3.20 -9.69
N CYS A 140 -1.79 4.19 -8.85
CA CYS A 140 -3.10 4.80 -8.70
C CYS A 140 -3.02 6.30 -9.05
N GLU A 141 -3.22 6.63 -10.32
CA GLU A 141 -2.89 7.94 -10.88
C GLU A 141 -3.83 9.07 -10.47
N ASN A 142 -5.09 8.78 -10.12
CA ASN A 142 -6.07 9.79 -9.72
C ASN A 142 -6.00 10.19 -8.24
N ILE A 143 -5.12 9.57 -7.44
CA ILE A 143 -4.91 9.99 -6.06
C ILE A 143 -4.06 11.27 -6.05
N LYS A 144 -4.75 12.41 -5.92
CA LYS A 144 -4.14 13.75 -5.94
C LYS A 144 -3.74 14.28 -4.56
N MET A 145 -4.21 13.63 -3.50
CA MET A 145 -4.00 14.05 -2.11
C MET A 145 -2.51 14.04 -1.76
N PRO A 146 -1.92 15.10 -1.17
CA PRO A 146 -0.53 15.05 -0.76
C PRO A 146 -0.30 14.01 0.34
N LEU A 147 0.86 13.36 0.35
CA LEU A 147 1.18 12.33 1.36
C LEU A 147 1.13 12.87 2.80
N SER A 148 1.38 14.17 2.99
CA SER A 148 1.25 14.84 4.29
C SER A 148 -0.18 14.80 4.85
N GLU A 149 -1.19 14.70 3.99
CA GLU A 149 -2.61 14.64 4.39
C GLU A 149 -3.11 13.22 4.67
N TRP A 150 -2.31 12.20 4.38
CA TRP A 150 -2.65 10.80 4.67
C TRP A 150 -2.69 10.51 6.17
N GLY A 151 -2.22 11.45 7.02
CA GLY A 151 -2.23 11.29 8.46
C GLY A 151 -1.24 10.26 9.00
N LEU A 152 -0.38 9.70 8.15
CA LEU A 152 0.56 8.64 8.52
C LEU A 152 1.50 9.06 9.64
N ALA A 153 1.90 10.34 9.71
CA ALA A 153 2.77 10.86 10.77
C ALA A 153 2.21 10.63 12.19
N ARG A 154 0.89 10.51 12.34
CA ARG A 154 0.22 10.27 13.63
C ARG A 154 -0.07 8.79 13.88
N SER A 155 0.24 7.91 12.92
CA SER A 155 0.02 6.48 13.08
C SER A 155 0.95 5.91 14.16
N THR A 156 0.39 5.07 15.03
CA THR A 156 1.11 4.38 16.11
C THR A 156 1.24 2.88 15.85
N SER A 157 0.73 2.39 14.72
CA SER A 157 0.64 0.97 14.39
C SER A 157 1.30 0.62 13.06
N LEU A 158 1.45 1.60 12.15
CA LEU A 158 1.97 1.34 10.81
C LEU A 158 3.44 0.93 10.85
N LYS A 159 3.74 -0.24 10.30
CA LYS A 159 5.07 -0.84 10.25
C LYS A 159 5.62 -0.91 8.84
N THR A 160 4.76 -1.18 7.86
CA THR A 160 5.17 -1.33 6.46
C THR A 160 4.38 -0.36 5.59
N LEU A 161 5.11 0.43 4.79
CA LEU A 161 4.52 1.35 3.82
C LEU A 161 5.15 1.10 2.45
N THR A 162 4.31 0.82 1.45
CA THR A 162 4.72 0.70 0.06
C THR A 162 3.97 1.71 -0.80
N ILE A 163 4.67 2.59 -1.49
CA ILE A 163 4.05 3.53 -2.42
C ILE A 163 4.80 3.54 -3.76
N SER A 164 4.09 3.44 -4.89
CA SER A 164 4.67 3.56 -6.23
C SER A 164 3.90 4.52 -7.13
N ASP A 165 4.59 5.11 -8.09
CA ASP A 165 4.02 5.91 -9.19
C ASP A 165 3.18 7.11 -8.67
N TYR A 166 3.70 7.76 -7.63
CA TYR A 166 3.10 8.96 -7.05
C TYR A 166 3.86 10.22 -7.50
N HIS A 167 3.30 10.95 -8.45
CA HIS A 167 4.02 12.04 -9.15
C HIS A 167 3.92 13.43 -8.48
N HIS A 168 3.30 13.53 -7.32
CA HIS A 168 3.06 14.79 -6.62
C HIS A 168 4.24 15.21 -5.71
N HIS A 169 4.48 16.53 -5.63
CA HIS A 169 5.63 17.14 -4.96
C HIS A 169 5.37 17.35 -3.46
N HIS A 170 5.62 16.36 -2.60
CA HIS A 170 5.38 16.55 -1.17
C HIS A 170 6.47 15.94 -0.29
N SER A 171 6.82 16.69 0.75
CA SER A 171 7.56 16.20 1.91
C SER A 171 6.72 15.14 2.60
N LEU A 172 7.28 13.96 2.76
CA LEU A 172 6.63 12.87 3.47
C LEU A 172 7.07 12.94 4.93
N LEU A 173 6.12 13.03 5.87
CA LEU A 173 6.38 12.84 7.29
C LEU A 173 5.84 11.47 7.68
N LEU A 174 6.74 10.55 8.00
CA LEU A 174 6.40 9.16 8.33
C LEU A 174 6.24 8.95 9.82
N PRO A 175 5.41 7.96 10.23
CA PRO A 175 5.32 7.57 11.62
C PRO A 175 6.65 6.99 12.08
N THR A 176 7.01 7.26 13.34
CA THR A 176 8.22 6.70 13.98
C THR A 176 8.13 5.18 14.17
N THR A 177 6.94 4.60 14.02
CA THR A 177 6.70 3.16 14.11
C THR A 177 7.04 2.41 12.83
N LEU A 178 7.34 3.14 11.74
CA LEU A 178 7.57 2.53 10.45
C LEU A 178 8.89 1.75 10.45
N ALA A 179 8.78 0.44 10.30
CA ALA A 179 9.93 -0.45 10.18
C ALA A 179 10.43 -0.51 8.73
N GLU A 180 9.51 -0.56 7.77
CA GLU A 180 9.82 -0.80 6.36
C GLU A 180 9.14 0.24 5.48
N LEU A 181 9.95 0.91 4.64
CA LEU A 181 9.47 1.82 3.61
C LEU A 181 9.95 1.38 2.23
N PHE A 182 9.01 1.09 1.34
CA PHE A 182 9.25 0.82 -0.07
C PHE A 182 8.65 1.94 -0.91
N ILE A 183 9.49 2.70 -1.59
CA ILE A 183 9.02 3.78 -2.47
C ILE A 183 9.58 3.63 -3.88
N SER A 184 8.77 3.97 -4.87
CA SER A 184 9.22 4.07 -6.25
C SER A 184 8.56 5.21 -7.02
N SER A 185 9.29 5.78 -7.98
CA SER A 185 8.86 6.92 -8.81
C SER A 185 8.57 8.23 -8.04
N PHE A 186 9.29 8.50 -6.94
CA PHE A 186 9.14 9.70 -6.09
C PHE A 186 10.11 10.84 -6.41
N LYS A 187 9.76 12.09 -6.04
CA LYS A 187 10.58 13.30 -6.27
C LYS A 187 11.32 13.85 -5.05
N ASN A 188 10.83 13.63 -3.82
CA ASN A 188 11.49 14.02 -2.55
C ASN A 188 11.02 13.10 -1.40
N LEU A 189 11.85 12.90 -0.36
CA LEU A 189 11.52 12.11 0.83
C LEU A 189 12.20 12.69 2.08
N GLU A 190 11.52 12.62 3.24
CA GLU A 190 12.11 12.78 4.57
C GLU A 190 11.64 11.56 5.41
N SER A 191 12.53 10.71 5.94
CA SER A 191 12.12 9.40 6.52
C SER A 191 12.89 8.99 7.78
N LEU A 192 12.22 8.20 8.65
CA LEU A 192 12.70 7.66 9.92
C LEU A 192 12.55 6.12 10.00
N ALA A 193 12.65 5.40 8.88
CA ALA A 193 12.44 3.93 8.84
C ALA A 193 13.65 3.11 9.34
N PHE A 194 13.42 1.86 9.77
CA PHE A 194 14.48 0.89 10.07
C PHE A 194 15.10 0.26 8.81
N LEU A 195 14.28 0.07 7.77
CA LEU A 195 14.67 -0.34 6.44
C LEU A 195 14.06 0.62 5.41
N LEU A 196 14.92 1.16 4.54
CA LEU A 196 14.52 2.07 3.47
C LEU A 196 14.91 1.49 2.11
N CYS A 197 13.90 1.20 1.28
CA CYS A 197 14.07 0.76 -0.09
C CYS A 197 13.52 1.81 -1.06
N ILE A 198 14.41 2.36 -1.89
CA ILE A 198 14.09 3.34 -2.93
C ILE A 198 14.39 2.68 -4.29
N SER A 199 13.40 2.65 -5.18
CA SER A 199 13.61 2.06 -6.51
C SER A 199 13.01 2.90 -7.64
N ARG A 200 13.64 2.90 -8.82
CA ARG A 200 13.10 3.52 -10.05
C ARG A 200 12.68 4.98 -9.87
N CYS A 201 13.49 5.78 -9.18
CA CYS A 201 13.28 7.21 -8.98
C CYS A 201 14.35 8.01 -9.76
N PRO A 202 14.22 8.20 -11.09
CA PRO A 202 15.29 8.76 -11.93
C PRO A 202 15.58 10.24 -11.66
N ASN A 203 14.60 10.98 -11.16
CA ASN A 203 14.68 12.43 -10.91
C ASN A 203 14.83 12.81 -9.42
N LEU A 204 14.91 11.81 -8.52
CA LEU A 204 15.00 12.05 -7.09
C LEU A 204 16.40 12.56 -6.75
N GLN A 205 16.49 13.82 -6.32
CA GLN A 205 17.77 14.46 -5.99
C GLN A 205 18.14 14.33 -4.53
N SER A 206 17.17 14.28 -3.62
CA SER A 206 17.43 14.09 -2.19
C SER A 206 16.29 13.33 -1.54
N PHE A 207 16.65 12.47 -0.59
CA PHE A 207 15.72 11.75 0.30
C PHE A 207 16.10 11.95 1.77
N LEU A 208 17.09 12.82 2.01
CA LEU A 208 17.66 13.05 3.33
C LEU A 208 16.99 14.27 3.97
N PRO A 209 16.44 14.13 5.18
CA PRO A 209 15.99 15.27 5.97
C PRO A 209 17.13 16.27 6.20
N ARG A 210 16.79 17.53 6.52
CA ARG A 210 17.79 18.56 6.88
C ARG A 210 18.70 18.12 8.04
N GLU A 211 18.20 17.28 8.94
CA GLU A 211 18.92 16.77 10.11
C GLU A 211 19.62 15.41 9.87
N GLY A 212 19.56 14.85 8.65
CA GLY A 212 20.06 13.51 8.33
C GLY A 212 19.02 12.40 8.57
N LEU A 213 19.33 11.17 8.15
CA LEU A 213 18.46 10.01 8.43
C LEU A 213 18.57 9.59 9.90
N SER A 214 17.53 8.93 10.38
CA SER A 214 17.52 8.36 11.74
C SER A 214 18.66 7.35 11.93
N ASN A 215 19.33 7.42 13.08
CA ASN A 215 20.28 6.40 13.54
C ASN A 215 19.65 5.00 13.72
N MET A 216 18.32 4.90 13.67
CA MET A 216 17.60 3.62 13.72
C MET A 216 17.61 2.86 12.39
N LEU A 217 17.97 3.52 11.29
CA LEU A 217 18.03 2.91 9.96
C LEU A 217 19.20 1.92 9.89
N SER A 218 18.87 0.64 9.73
CA SER A 218 19.84 -0.45 9.65
C SER A 218 20.19 -0.83 8.22
N GLU A 219 19.23 -0.69 7.30
CA GLU A 219 19.39 -1.10 5.91
C GLU A 219 18.87 -0.03 4.93
N LEU A 220 19.71 0.34 3.97
CA LEU A 220 19.35 1.24 2.85
C LEU A 220 19.60 0.54 1.52
N LEU A 221 18.53 0.37 0.73
CA LEU A 221 18.55 -0.21 -0.61
C LEU A 221 18.14 0.87 -1.61
N ILE A 222 19.00 1.18 -2.59
CA ILE A 222 18.69 2.12 -3.67
C ILE A 222 18.89 1.41 -5.00
N THR A 223 17.88 1.33 -5.86
CA THR A 223 17.96 0.61 -7.15
C THR A 223 17.36 1.45 -8.28
N ASP A 224 17.95 1.44 -9.47
CA ASP A 224 17.45 2.22 -10.62
C ASP A 224 17.22 3.72 -10.31
N CYS A 225 18.05 4.33 -9.47
CA CYS A 225 17.97 5.75 -9.07
C CYS A 225 19.30 6.49 -9.34
N PRO A 226 19.63 6.81 -10.61
CA PRO A 226 20.96 7.26 -11.01
C PRO A 226 21.47 8.50 -10.25
N LEU A 227 20.61 9.50 -10.04
CA LEU A 227 20.98 10.73 -9.32
C LEU A 227 21.28 10.47 -7.84
N LEU A 228 20.45 9.67 -7.16
CA LEU A 228 20.69 9.29 -5.77
C LEU A 228 21.93 8.41 -5.61
N ILE A 229 22.12 7.43 -6.50
CA ILE A 229 23.29 6.55 -6.46
C ILE A 229 24.58 7.35 -6.60
N GLN A 230 24.60 8.37 -7.46
CA GLN A 230 25.74 9.27 -7.59
C GLN A 230 25.99 10.07 -6.29
N ARG A 231 24.93 10.63 -5.69
CA ARG A 231 25.03 11.42 -4.45
C ARG A 231 25.37 10.58 -3.22
N CYS A 232 24.99 9.30 -3.19
CA CYS A 232 25.27 8.35 -2.13
C CYS A 232 26.58 7.56 -2.34
N SER A 233 27.38 7.88 -3.36
CA SER A 233 28.63 7.18 -3.65
C SER A 233 29.58 7.25 -2.45
N LYS A 234 30.17 6.10 -2.06
CA LYS A 234 31.15 6.00 -0.98
C LYS A 234 32.25 7.05 -1.09
N GLU A 235 32.48 7.79 0.00
CA GLU A 235 33.52 8.81 0.20
C GLU A 235 33.49 10.04 -0.72
N LYS A 236 32.83 9.97 -1.86
CA LYS A 236 32.81 11.03 -2.90
C LYS A 236 31.45 11.68 -3.08
N GLY A 237 30.38 10.98 -2.69
CA GLY A 237 29.02 11.45 -2.81
C GLY A 237 28.70 12.53 -1.78
N GLU A 238 28.00 13.57 -2.19
CA GLU A 238 27.59 14.69 -1.32
C GLU A 238 26.75 14.22 -0.12
N ASP A 239 25.97 13.16 -0.30
CA ASP A 239 25.08 12.60 0.71
C ASP A 239 25.73 11.44 1.48
N TRP A 240 26.94 11.03 1.11
CA TRP A 240 27.68 9.95 1.77
C TRP A 240 27.85 10.17 3.28
N PRO A 241 28.30 11.34 3.78
CA PRO A 241 28.49 11.54 5.23
C PRO A 241 27.21 11.36 6.04
N LYS A 242 26.05 11.59 5.40
CA LYS A 242 24.73 11.51 6.03
C LYS A 242 24.18 10.08 6.06
N ILE A 243 24.78 9.14 5.31
CA ILE A 243 24.36 7.73 5.27
C ILE A 243 25.46 6.77 5.72
N ALA A 244 26.69 7.24 5.92
CA ALA A 244 27.85 6.42 6.28
C ALA A 244 27.71 5.72 7.64
N HIS A 245 26.78 6.17 8.49
CA HIS A 245 26.46 5.54 9.77
C HIS A 245 25.56 4.31 9.64
N ILE A 246 24.94 4.09 8.47
CA ILE A 246 24.02 2.98 8.24
C ILE A 246 24.84 1.69 8.07
N PRO A 247 24.56 0.63 8.85
CA PRO A 247 25.32 -0.62 8.83
C PRO A 247 25.35 -1.33 7.46
N TYR A 248 24.26 -1.25 6.69
CA TYR A 248 24.12 -1.95 5.42
C TYR A 248 23.57 -1.03 4.35
N VAL A 249 24.36 -0.79 3.30
CA VAL A 249 23.97 0.09 2.19
C VAL A 249 24.24 -0.62 0.87
N LYS A 250 23.20 -0.83 0.06
CA LYS A 250 23.30 -1.45 -1.28
C LYS A 250 22.73 -0.51 -2.35
N THR A 251 23.50 -0.30 -3.42
CA THR A 251 23.05 0.43 -4.61
C THR A 251 23.08 -0.46 -5.84
N ASP A 252 21.96 -0.58 -6.57
CA ASP A 252 21.77 -1.58 -7.65
C ASP A 252 22.25 -2.97 -7.18
N ASP A 253 23.36 -3.45 -7.74
CA ASP A 253 24.01 -4.72 -7.39
C ASP A 253 25.31 -4.57 -6.59
N ARG A 254 25.64 -3.34 -6.16
CA ARG A 254 26.87 -3.04 -5.42
C ARG A 254 26.57 -2.83 -3.94
N LEU A 255 27.16 -3.69 -3.11
CA LEU A 255 27.26 -3.45 -1.68
C LEU A 255 28.28 -2.34 -1.44
N ILE A 256 27.90 -1.31 -0.68
CA ILE A 256 28.76 -0.17 -0.34
C ILE A 256 29.36 -0.31 1.07
N LEU A 257 28.54 -0.79 2.02
CA LEU A 257 28.86 -1.10 3.41
C LEU A 257 28.26 -2.45 3.77
#